data_AF-A0A514YRA8-F1
#
_entry.id   AF-A0A514YRA8-F1
#
_cell.length_a   1.000
_cell.length_b   1.000
_cell.length_c   1.000
_cell.angle_alpha   90.00
_cell.angle_beta   90.00
_cell.angle_gamma   90.00
#
_symmetry.space_group_name_H-M   'P 1'
#
loop_
_entity.id
_entity.type
_entity.pdbx_description
1 polymer ?
#
loop_
_entity_poly.entity_id
_entity_poly.type
_entity_poly.pdbx_seq_one_letter_code
_entity_poly.pdbx_strand_id
1 'polypeptide(L)' 'MPSTYLPLQLWNKHWQLNGKQLSCRRCRGVQYFGDTTPFRHERGCIASRFHAQYPFLDLGGIVEQNIQADLF' A
#
# COMPACT_ATOMS: atom_id res chain seq x y z
N MET A 1 -23.54 7.67 1.06
CA MET A 1 -22.78 7.10 2.19
C MET A 1 -21.32 7.01 1.76
N PRO A 2 -20.40 7.83 2.28
CA PRO A 2 -18.99 7.64 1.95
C PRO A 2 -18.57 6.30 2.57
N SER A 3 -18.18 5.35 1.72
CA SER A 3 -17.74 4.02 2.17
C SER A 3 -16.51 4.22 3.06
N THR A 4 -16.66 3.99 4.36
CA THR A 4 -15.64 4.23 5.40
C THR A 4 -14.36 3.41 5.20
N TYR A 5 -14.36 2.45 4.27
CA TYR A 5 -13.23 1.58 3.94
C TYR A 5 -12.58 1.86 2.58
N LEU A 6 -12.99 2.92 1.86
CA LEU A 6 -12.51 3.19 0.50
C LEU A 6 -10.97 3.24 0.39
N PRO A 7 -10.23 3.91 1.30
CA PRO A 7 -8.77 4.01 1.20
C PRO A 7 -8.08 2.66 1.32
N LEU A 8 -8.46 1.85 2.32
CA LEU A 8 -7.89 0.52 2.52
C LEU A 8 -8.25 -0.44 1.38
N GLN A 9 -9.48 -0.37 0.87
CA GLN A 9 -9.91 -1.18 -0.27
C GLN A 9 -9.13 -0.82 -1.54
N LEU A 10 -8.91 0.47 -1.79
CA LEU A 10 -8.08 0.91 -2.92
C LEU A 10 -6.63 0.47 -2.76
N TRP A 11 -6.06 0.63 -1.56
CA TRP A 11 -4.72 0.16 -1.24
C TRP A 11 -4.58 -1.36 -1.50
N ASN A 12 -5.54 -2.15 -1.02
CA ASN A 12 -5.57 -3.60 -1.18
C ASN A 12 -5.71 -4.06 -2.64
N LYS A 13 -6.18 -3.22 -3.57
CA LYS A 13 -6.20 -3.56 -5.01
C LYS A 13 -4.80 -3.60 -5.62
N HIS A 14 -3.88 -2.83 -5.09
CA HIS A 14 -2.52 -2.69 -5.62
C HIS A 14 -1.50 -3.49 -4.82
N TRP A 15 -1.71 -3.61 -3.52
CA TRP A 15 -0.72 -4.12 -2.57
C TRP A 15 -1.23 -5.34 -1.80
N GLN A 16 -0.31 -6.20 -1.42
CA GLN A 16 -0.54 -7.33 -0.53
C GLN A 16 0.51 -7.31 0.56
N LEU A 17 0.06 -7.28 1.82
CA LEU A 17 0.91 -7.37 3.00
C LEU A 17 0.82 -8.79 3.58
N ASN A 18 1.97 -9.46 3.73
CA ASN A 18 2.12 -10.76 4.37
C ASN A 18 3.18 -10.63 5.47
N GLY A 19 2.75 -10.44 6.72
CA GLY A 19 3.67 -10.17 7.83
C GLY A 19 4.50 -8.92 7.57
N LYS A 20 5.83 -9.08 7.54
CA LYS A 20 6.80 -7.99 7.26
C LYS A 20 7.07 -7.77 5.78
N GLN A 21 6.40 -8.50 4.90
CA GLN A 21 6.63 -8.43 3.46
C GLN A 21 5.46 -7.74 2.78
N LEU A 22 5.74 -6.70 2.00
CA LEU A 22 4.81 -6.05 1.11
C LEU A 22 5.10 -6.44 -0.33
N SER A 23 4.07 -6.69 -1.12
CA SER A 23 4.22 -7.03 -2.53
C SER A 23 3.21 -6.31 -3.41
N CYS A 24 3.62 -5.98 -4.64
CA CYS A 24 2.69 -5.53 -5.66
C CYS A 24 1.88 -6.72 -6.19
N ARG A 25 0.56 -6.61 -6.22
CA ARG A 25 -0.32 -7.67 -6.76
C ARG A 25 -0.20 -7.85 -8.27
N ARG A 26 0.37 -6.87 -8.99
CA ARG A 26 0.54 -6.90 -10.46
C ARG A 26 1.87 -7.49 -10.89
N CYS A 27 2.98 -6.96 -10.39
CA CYS A 27 4.31 -7.42 -10.78
C CYS A 27 4.98 -8.37 -9.80
N ARG A 28 4.37 -8.62 -8.62
CA ARG A 28 4.95 -9.44 -7.53
C ARG A 28 6.27 -8.94 -6.96
N GLY A 29 6.74 -7.75 -7.36
CA GLY A 29 7.85 -7.07 -6.71
C GLY A 29 7.61 -6.96 -5.21
N VAL A 30 8.69 -7.04 -4.43
CA VAL A 30 8.65 -7.17 -2.98
C VAL A 30 9.42 -6.04 -2.33
N GLN A 31 8.88 -5.56 -1.22
CA GLN A 31 9.57 -4.69 -0.27
C GLN A 31 9.39 -5.23 1.14
N TYR A 32 10.41 -5.09 1.99
CA TYR A 32 10.37 -5.53 3.38
C TYR A 32 10.15 -4.35 4.32
N PHE A 33 9.47 -4.62 5.43
CA PHE A 33 9.27 -3.65 6.48
C PHE A 33 10.60 -3.13 7.03
N GLY A 34 10.72 -1.80 7.16
CA GLY A 34 11.95 -1.11 7.54
C GLY A 34 12.75 -0.58 6.35
N ASP A 35 12.43 -1.00 5.12
CA ASP A 35 12.94 -0.33 3.91
C ASP A 35 12.21 1.01 3.74
N THR A 36 12.98 2.09 3.87
CA THR A 36 12.49 3.47 3.74
C THR A 36 12.58 4.00 2.31
N THR A 37 13.12 3.20 1.38
CA THR A 37 13.20 3.60 -0.02
C THR A 37 11.84 3.49 -0.72
N PRO A 38 11.63 4.22 -1.83
CA PRO A 38 10.44 4.04 -2.65
C PRO A 38 10.29 2.59 -3.10
N PHE A 39 9.05 2.11 -3.16
CA PHE A 39 8.76 0.78 -3.68
C PHE A 39 9.24 0.65 -5.12
N ARG A 40 10.00 -0.41 -5.40
CA ARG A 40 10.52 -0.69 -6.75
C ARG A 40 9.67 -1.76 -7.43
N HIS A 41 8.98 -1.36 -8.50
CA HIS A 41 8.28 -2.30 -9.36
C HIS A 41 9.24 -3.02 -10.30
N GLU A 42 8.88 -4.24 -10.69
CA GLU A 42 9.52 -4.90 -11.83
C GLU A 42 9.26 -4.12 -13.14
N ARG A 43 10.18 -4.28 -14.09
CA ARG A 43 10.11 -3.60 -15.39
C ARG A 43 8.81 -3.95 -16.11
N GLY A 44 8.09 -2.92 -16.59
CA GLY A 44 6.83 -3.10 -17.32
C GLY A 44 5.58 -3.27 -16.45
N CYS A 45 5.69 -3.11 -15.12
CA CYS A 45 4.52 -3.14 -14.25
C CYS A 45 3.53 -2.01 -14.58
N ILE A 46 2.28 -2.37 -14.87
CA ILE A 46 1.18 -1.41 -15.11
C ILE A 46 0.80 -0.58 -13.88
N ALA A 47 1.18 -1.04 -12.68
CA ALA A 47 0.98 -0.31 -11.43
C ALA A 47 2.11 0.68 -11.14
N SER A 48 3.20 0.64 -11.92
CA SER A 48 4.26 1.63 -11.84
C SER A 48 3.72 3.01 -12.20
N ARG A 49 4.13 4.02 -11.43
CA ARG A 49 3.75 5.41 -11.62
C ARG A 49 5.00 6.26 -11.81
N PHE A 50 4.82 7.45 -12.39
CA PHE A 50 5.90 8.42 -12.53
C PHE A 50 6.40 8.98 -11.19
N HIS A 51 5.56 8.96 -10.15
CA HIS A 51 5.95 9.37 -8.79
C HIS A 51 6.38 8.17 -7.95
N ALA A 52 7.27 8.45 -6.98
CA ALA A 52 7.67 7.49 -5.95
C ALA A 52 6.45 7.04 -5.14
N GLN A 53 6.34 5.73 -4.90
CA GLN A 53 5.26 5.13 -4.10
C GLN A 53 5.83 4.60 -2.79
N TYR A 54 5.16 4.89 -1.68
CA TYR A 54 5.59 4.51 -0.33
C TYR A 54 4.49 3.71 0.37
N PRO A 55 4.23 2.47 -0.07
CA PRO A 55 3.02 1.75 0.30
C PRO A 55 2.92 1.44 1.80
N PHE A 56 4.04 1.35 2.52
CA PHE A 56 4.04 1.25 3.99
C PHE A 56 3.62 2.56 4.67
N LEU A 57 4.07 3.72 4.19
CA LEU A 57 3.62 5.03 4.71
C LEU A 57 2.15 5.25 4.39
N ASP A 58 1.73 4.93 3.16
CA ASP A 58 0.33 5.01 2.74
C ASP A 58 -0.57 4.16 3.64
N LEU A 59 -0.14 2.92 3.96
CA LEU A 59 -0.89 2.04 4.86
C LEU A 59 -0.96 2.59 6.29
N GLY A 60 0.15 3.13 6.80
CA GLY A 60 0.19 3.76 8.12
C GLY A 60 -0.84 4.90 8.24
N GLY A 61 -0.88 5.79 7.25
CA GLY A 61 -1.85 6.87 7.21
C GLY A 61 -3.31 6.39 7.13
N ILE A 62 -3.59 5.32 6.37
CA ILE A 62 -4.94 4.72 6.31
C ILE A 62 -5.35 4.15 7.67
N VAL A 63 -4.43 3.46 8.35
CA VAL A 63 -4.69 2.88 9.69
C VAL A 63 -4.93 3.99 10.71
N GLU A 64 -4.09 5.02 10.75
CA GLU A 64 -4.26 6.16 11.65
C GLU A 64 -5.60 6.88 11.44
N GLN A 65 -6.00 7.11 10.18
CA GLN A 65 -7.30 7.71 9.86
C GLN A 65 -8.47 6.85 10.35
N ASN A 66 -8.39 5.53 10.16
CA ASN A 66 -9.44 4.62 10.62
C ASN A 66 -9.51 4.54 12.15
N ILE A 67 -8.37 4.61 12.86
CA ILE A 67 -8.33 4.70 14.33
C ILE A 67 -8.99 6.00 14.79
N GLN A 68 -8.63 7.14 14.19
CA GLN A 68 -9.21 8.45 14.55
C GLN A 68 -10.72 8.53 14.28
N ALA A 69 -11.21 7.76 13.32
CA ALA A 69 -12.61 7.68 12.96
C ALA A 69 -13.39 6.58 13.73
N ASP A 70 -12.75 5.87 14.67
CA ASP A 70 -13.36 4.77 15.45
C ASP A 70 -13.96 3.67 14.56
N LEU A 71 -13.24 3.29 13.49
CA LEU A 71 -13.68 2.32 12.49
C LEU A 71 -13.07 0.92 12.66
N PHE A 72 -12.54 0.63 13.85
CA PHE A 72 -11.95 -0.65 14.21
C PHE A 72 -12.63 -1.26 15.44
#